data_AF-T1A5D4-F1
#
_entry.id   AF-T1A5D4-F1
#
_cell.length_a   1.000
_cell.length_b   1.000
_cell.length_c   1.000
_cell.angle_alpha   90.00
_cell.angle_beta   90.00
_cell.angle_gamma   90.00
#
_symmetry.space_group_name_H-M   'P 1'
#
loop_
_entity.id
_entity.type
_entity.pdbx_description
1 polymer ?
#
loop_
_entity_poly.entity_id
_entity_poly.type
_entity_poly.pdbx_seq_one_letter_code
_entity_poly.pdbx_strand_id
1 'polypeptide(L)'
;FFNPHDAAAQVLAAVRAEHAVSLHGVGLALGSACGLDDEHLDRLTALVARTDPLRVSDHACFARAPWAGRGMVHANDLLPVAFTRGSLAVFVANVQHVQERLRRPILVENLSAYLDFAERDFSEPEFFAELA
;
A
#
# COMPACT_ATOMS: atom_id res chain seq x y z
N PHE A 1 2.87 -15.49 6.00
CA PHE A 1 2.67 -15.24 4.55
C PHE A 1 3.97 -14.92 3.81
N PHE A 2 4.78 -13.94 4.25
CA PHE A 2 6.05 -13.64 3.56
C PHE A 2 7.09 -14.77 3.69
N ASN A 3 7.07 -15.51 4.80
CA ASN A 3 7.85 -16.75 4.91
C ASN A 3 7.08 -17.89 4.19
N PRO A 4 7.60 -18.44 3.08
CA PRO A 4 6.90 -19.47 2.31
C PRO A 4 6.78 -20.81 3.04
N HIS A 5 7.51 -21.00 4.14
CA HIS A 5 7.51 -22.24 4.92
C HIS A 5 6.62 -22.17 6.16
N ASP A 6 6.04 -21.00 6.46
CA ASP A 6 5.13 -20.86 7.59
C ASP A 6 3.76 -21.50 7.32
N ALA A 7 3.02 -21.83 8.39
CA ALA A 7 1.71 -22.46 8.28
C ALA A 7 0.72 -21.58 7.51
N ALA A 8 0.81 -20.25 7.64
CA ALA A 8 -0.07 -19.32 6.95
C ALA A 8 0.14 -19.32 5.42
N ALA A 9 1.38 -19.48 4.96
CA ALA A 9 1.71 -19.60 3.54
C ALA A 9 1.19 -20.91 2.95
N GLN A 10 1.24 -22.02 3.70
CA GLN A 10 0.67 -23.29 3.28
C GLN A 10 -0.86 -23.21 3.17
N VAL A 11 -1.53 -22.57 4.14
CA VAL A 11 -2.97 -22.32 4.09
C VAL A 11 -3.33 -21.46 2.88
N LEU A 12 -2.60 -20.37 2.64
CA LEU A 12 -2.82 -19.51 1.48
C LEU A 12 -2.66 -20.28 0.17
N ALA A 13 -1.65 -21.13 0.05
CA ALA A 13 -1.43 -21.96 -1.14
C ALA A 13 -2.57 -22.97 -1.36
N ALA A 14 -3.06 -23.61 -0.31
CA ALA A 14 -4.21 -24.51 -0.38
C ALA A 14 -5.48 -23.79 -0.84
N VAL A 15 -5.79 -22.64 -0.22
CA VAL A 15 -6.95 -21.82 -0.62
C VAL A 15 -6.81 -21.34 -2.07
N ARG A 16 -5.62 -20.90 -2.48
CA ARG A 16 -5.37 -20.43 -3.85
C ARG A 16 -5.49 -21.53 -4.89
N ALA A 17 -5.22 -22.79 -4.54
CA ALA A 17 -5.36 -23.92 -5.46
C ALA A 17 -6.82 -24.16 -5.87
N GLU A 18 -7.77 -23.78 -5.01
CA GLU A 18 -9.21 -24.03 -5.21
C GLU A 18 -10.01 -22.75 -5.48
N HIS A 19 -9.48 -21.59 -5.12
CA HIS A 19 -10.18 -20.30 -5.19
C HIS A 19 -9.30 -19.18 -5.74
N ALA A 20 -9.95 -18.24 -6.44
CA ALA A 20 -9.32 -16.96 -6.76
C ALA A 20 -9.11 -16.16 -5.47
N VAL A 21 -7.88 -15.68 -5.25
CA VAL A 21 -7.52 -14.92 -4.06
C VAL A 21 -7.11 -13.50 -4.47
N SER A 22 -7.53 -12.51 -3.71
CA SER A 22 -6.97 -11.15 -3.77
C SER A 22 -6.06 -10.95 -2.55
N LEU A 23 -4.93 -10.27 -2.74
CA LEU A 23 -4.08 -9.85 -1.64
C LEU A 23 -4.39 -8.40 -1.28
N HIS A 24 -4.61 -8.15 0.00
CA HIS A 24 -4.84 -6.81 0.53
C HIS A 24 -3.78 -6.50 1.58
N GLY A 25 -3.00 -5.46 1.35
CA GLY A 25 -1.88 -5.02 2.16
C GLY A 25 -2.27 -3.96 3.19
N VAL A 26 -1.45 -3.85 4.23
CA VAL A 26 -1.55 -2.83 5.30
C VAL A 26 -0.19 -2.19 5.58
N GLY A 27 0.77 -2.35 4.65
CA GLY A 27 2.19 -2.16 4.93
C GLY A 27 2.93 -1.29 3.92
N LEU A 28 2.32 -0.96 2.77
CA LEU A 28 2.97 -0.11 1.76
C LEU A 28 2.99 1.36 2.18
N ALA A 29 1.95 1.81 2.88
CA ALA A 29 1.81 3.20 3.32
C ALA A 29 2.02 4.21 2.18
N LEU A 30 1.23 4.03 1.10
CA LEU A 30 1.40 4.66 -0.22
C LEU A 30 1.48 6.20 -0.21
N GLY A 31 0.94 6.86 0.82
CA GLY A 31 1.00 8.31 1.03
C GLY A 31 2.20 8.80 1.83
N SER A 32 3.15 7.94 2.19
CA SER A 32 4.34 8.34 2.96
C SER A 32 5.32 9.12 2.07
N ALA A 33 5.53 10.40 2.38
CA ALA A 33 6.39 11.30 1.61
C ALA A 33 7.88 10.88 1.60
N CYS A 34 8.30 10.03 2.54
CA CYS A 34 9.64 9.45 2.57
C CYS A 34 9.83 8.26 1.62
N GLY A 35 8.82 7.91 0.83
CA GLY A 35 8.84 6.78 -0.09
C GLY A 35 8.52 5.45 0.57
N LEU A 36 8.69 4.38 -0.22
CA LEU A 36 8.37 3.01 0.16
C LEU A 36 9.49 2.35 0.95
N ASP A 37 9.19 1.18 1.51
CA ASP A 37 10.16 0.28 2.10
C ASP A 37 10.55 -0.81 1.09
N ASP A 38 11.76 -0.73 0.53
CA ASP A 38 12.19 -1.64 -0.53
C ASP A 38 12.22 -3.11 -0.05
N GLU A 39 12.59 -3.37 1.21
CA GLU A 39 12.60 -4.73 1.76
C GLU A 39 11.17 -5.28 1.92
N HIS A 40 10.22 -4.44 2.37
CA HIS A 40 8.81 -4.82 2.37
C HIS A 40 8.30 -5.09 0.96
N LEU A 41 8.63 -4.21 0.01
CA LEU A 41 8.17 -4.33 -1.37
C LEU A 41 8.74 -5.57 -2.06
N ASP A 42 9.98 -5.95 -1.77
CA ASP A 42 10.60 -7.20 -2.25
C ASP A 42 9.87 -8.44 -1.72
N ARG A 43 9.52 -8.43 -0.43
CA ARG A 43 8.72 -9.50 0.20
C ARG A 43 7.33 -9.59 -0.40
N LEU A 44 6.67 -8.45 -0.65
CA LEU A 44 5.39 -8.39 -1.35
C LEU A 44 5.50 -8.92 -2.78
N THR A 45 6.54 -8.54 -3.52
CA THR A 45 6.80 -9.02 -4.88
C THR A 45 6.93 -10.54 -4.90
N ALA A 46 7.70 -11.11 -3.97
CA ALA A 46 7.87 -12.56 -3.86
C ALA A 46 6.54 -13.27 -3.49
N LEU A 47 5.72 -12.66 -2.63
CA LEU A 47 4.39 -13.19 -2.27
C LEU A 47 3.41 -13.13 -3.45
N VAL A 48 3.38 -12.03 -4.19
CA VAL A 48 2.55 -11.87 -5.39
C VAL A 48 2.95 -12.89 -6.45
N ALA A 49 4.25 -13.06 -6.70
CA ALA A 49 4.75 -14.02 -7.67
C ALA A 49 4.37 -15.48 -7.33
N ARG A 50 4.40 -15.87 -6.06
CA ARG A 50 4.04 -17.25 -5.66
C ARG A 50 2.54 -17.50 -5.61
N THR A 51 1.78 -16.48 -5.22
CA THR A 51 0.32 -16.60 -5.00
C THR A 51 -0.44 -16.42 -6.31
N ASP A 52 0.13 -15.68 -7.26
CA ASP A 52 -0.54 -15.21 -8.47
C ASP A 52 -2.00 -14.79 -8.20
N PRO A 53 -2.20 -13.73 -7.40
CA PRO A 53 -3.54 -13.32 -6.98
C PRO A 53 -4.30 -12.65 -8.12
N LEU A 54 -5.62 -12.62 -8.04
CA LEU A 54 -6.46 -11.90 -9.00
C LEU A 54 -6.28 -10.38 -8.89
N ARG A 55 -6.14 -9.87 -7.67
CA ARG A 55 -5.97 -8.44 -7.37
C ARG A 55 -4.97 -8.24 -6.24
N VAL A 56 -4.32 -7.08 -6.25
CA VAL A 56 -3.50 -6.58 -5.15
C VAL A 56 -4.02 -5.20 -4.78
N SER A 57 -4.28 -4.95 -3.50
CA SER A 57 -4.70 -3.63 -3.02
C SER A 57 -3.96 -3.23 -1.74
N ASP A 58 -3.86 -1.94 -1.47
CA ASP A 58 -3.41 -1.37 -0.18
C ASP A 58 -4.08 0.00 0.02
N HIS A 59 -3.86 0.61 1.17
CA HIS A 59 -4.60 1.77 1.63
C HIS A 59 -3.97 3.09 1.18
N ALA A 60 -4.83 4.09 0.96
CA ALA A 60 -4.46 5.48 0.81
C ALA A 60 -4.09 6.14 2.15
N CYS A 61 -3.02 5.67 2.78
CA CYS A 61 -2.54 6.15 4.07
C CYS A 61 -1.06 6.52 4.03
N PHE A 62 -0.62 7.30 5.01
CA PHE A 62 0.79 7.31 5.38
C PHE A 62 0.99 6.54 6.70
N ALA A 63 2.18 5.99 6.87
CA ALA A 63 2.57 5.32 8.11
C ALA A 63 4.08 5.39 8.33
N ARG A 64 4.84 5.88 7.34
CA ARG A 64 6.30 5.98 7.40
C ARG A 64 6.74 7.43 7.46
N ALA A 65 7.67 7.70 8.36
CA ALA A 65 8.30 9.02 8.50
C ALA A 65 9.67 8.89 9.19
N PRO A 66 10.61 9.82 8.94
CA PRO A 66 11.79 9.95 9.77
C PRO A 66 11.40 10.43 11.18
N TRP A 67 11.96 9.80 12.20
CA TRP A 67 11.78 10.13 13.60
C TRP A 67 13.13 10.41 14.28
N ALA A 68 13.25 11.57 14.92
CA ALA A 68 14.49 12.01 15.56
C ALA A 68 14.98 10.97 16.59
N GLY A 69 16.22 10.52 16.44
CA GLY A 69 16.84 9.50 17.31
C GLY A 69 16.40 8.06 17.05
N ARG A 70 15.51 7.81 16.06
CA ARG A 70 15.05 6.45 15.70
C ARG A 70 15.17 6.13 14.20
N GLY A 71 15.53 7.10 13.37
CA GLY A 71 15.65 6.91 11.92
C GLY A 71 14.27 6.78 11.27
N MET A 72 14.15 5.99 10.20
CA MET A 72 12.86 5.72 9.58
C MET A 72 12.00 4.84 10.49
N VAL A 73 10.75 5.23 10.74
CA VAL A 73 9.80 4.45 11.53
C VAL A 73 8.56 4.12 10.72
N HIS A 74 7.90 3.01 11.07
CA HIS A 74 6.57 2.65 10.58
C HIS A 74 5.60 2.64 11.76
N ALA A 75 4.53 3.44 11.69
CA ALA A 75 3.56 3.62 12.78
C ALA A 75 2.66 2.39 12.98
N ASN A 76 2.55 1.53 11.97
CA ASN A 76 1.60 0.39 11.93
C ASN A 76 0.16 0.84 12.14
N ASP A 77 -0.17 2.02 11.61
CA ASP A 77 -1.48 2.63 11.62
C ASP A 77 -1.76 3.22 10.23
N LEU A 78 -3.03 3.43 9.90
CA LEU A 78 -3.50 3.96 8.63
C LEU A 78 -3.72 5.47 8.76
N LEU A 79 -2.63 6.23 8.87
CA LEU A 79 -2.72 7.65 9.18
C LEU A 79 -3.29 8.43 7.96
N PRO A 80 -4.28 9.34 8.18
CA PRO A 80 -4.89 10.12 7.11
C PRO A 80 -3.91 11.06 6.40
N VAL A 81 -4.10 11.27 5.09
CA VAL A 81 -3.31 12.21 4.29
C VAL A 81 -4.21 13.36 3.82
N ALA A 82 -3.68 14.58 3.79
CA ALA A 82 -4.37 15.72 3.19
C ALA A 82 -4.46 15.58 1.67
N PHE A 83 -5.63 15.75 1.06
CA PHE A 83 -5.83 15.64 -0.39
C PHE A 83 -5.38 16.91 -1.13
N THR A 84 -4.07 17.13 -1.15
CA THR A 84 -3.41 18.22 -1.87
C THR A 84 -2.72 17.70 -3.13
N ARG A 85 -2.34 18.61 -4.03
CA ARG A 85 -1.50 18.28 -5.20
C ARG A 85 -0.16 17.65 -4.80
N GLY A 86 0.42 18.09 -3.68
CA GLY A 86 1.66 17.53 -3.14
C GLY A 86 1.49 16.06 -2.74
N SER A 87 0.42 15.75 -2.01
CA SER A 87 0.09 14.36 -1.65
C SER A 87 -0.21 13.52 -2.88
N LEU A 88 -0.94 14.05 -3.86
CA LEU A 88 -1.24 13.34 -5.11
C LEU A 88 0.06 12.95 -5.84
N ALA A 89 1.04 13.85 -5.93
CA ALA A 89 2.34 13.55 -6.54
C ALA A 89 3.09 12.42 -5.82
N VAL A 90 3.04 12.38 -4.47
CA VAL A 90 3.61 11.29 -3.67
C VAL A 90 2.90 9.97 -3.97
N PHE A 91 1.56 9.97 -3.97
CA PHE A 91 0.77 8.78 -4.28
C PHE A 91 1.05 8.25 -5.68
N VAL A 92 1.07 9.11 -6.70
CA VAL A 92 1.38 8.72 -8.08
C VAL A 92 2.75 8.06 -8.15
N ALA A 93 3.80 8.68 -7.58
CA ALA A 93 5.15 8.14 -7.60
C ALA A 93 5.24 6.78 -6.89
N ASN A 94 4.62 6.65 -5.71
CA ASN A 94 4.65 5.42 -4.93
C ASN A 94 3.81 4.30 -5.58
N VAL A 95 2.61 4.60 -6.08
CA VAL A 95 1.76 3.64 -6.79
C VAL A 95 2.46 3.16 -8.06
N GLN A 96 3.06 4.05 -8.85
CA GLN A 96 3.85 3.68 -10.03
C GLN A 96 5.00 2.74 -9.65
N HIS A 97 5.78 3.07 -8.62
CA HIS A 97 6.88 2.23 -8.16
C HIS A 97 6.40 0.82 -7.75
N VAL A 98 5.30 0.71 -7.01
CA VAL A 98 4.71 -0.60 -6.65
C VAL A 98 4.28 -1.36 -7.90
N GLN A 99 3.56 -0.72 -8.83
CA GLN A 99 3.07 -1.38 -10.04
C GLN A 99 4.21 -1.88 -10.93
N GLU A 100 5.28 -1.10 -11.08
CA GLU A 100 6.49 -1.48 -11.82
C GLU A 100 7.17 -2.70 -11.17
N ARG A 101 7.30 -2.69 -9.84
CA ARG A 101 7.93 -3.80 -9.11
C ARG A 101 7.10 -5.08 -9.17
N LEU A 102 5.78 -4.97 -8.99
CA LEU A 102 4.85 -6.10 -9.03
C LEU A 102 4.49 -6.54 -10.45
N ARG A 103 4.77 -5.70 -11.46
CA ARG A 103 4.41 -5.88 -12.87
C ARG A 103 2.91 -6.12 -13.09
N ARG A 104 2.08 -5.39 -12.35
CA ARG A 104 0.62 -5.42 -12.45
C ARG A 104 0.01 -4.16 -11.86
N PRO A 105 -1.20 -3.78 -12.29
CA PRO A 105 -1.95 -2.74 -11.61
C PRO A 105 -2.29 -3.15 -10.18
N ILE A 106 -2.36 -2.16 -9.30
CA ILE A 106 -2.88 -2.32 -7.93
C ILE A 106 -4.17 -1.52 -7.77
N LEU A 107 -4.98 -1.88 -6.78
CA LEU A 107 -6.08 -1.05 -6.34
C LEU A 107 -5.66 -0.23 -5.12
N VAL A 108 -6.11 1.02 -5.06
CA VAL A 108 -5.90 1.88 -3.91
C VAL A 108 -7.23 2.03 -3.17
N GLU A 109 -7.24 1.65 -1.90
CA GLU A 109 -8.43 1.72 -1.05
C GLU A 109 -8.47 3.04 -0.27
N ASN A 110 -9.62 3.71 -0.28
CA ASN A 110 -9.83 4.92 0.51
C ASN A 110 -9.99 4.59 2.00
N LEU A 111 -9.62 5.52 2.87
CA LEU A 111 -9.74 5.34 4.31
C LEU A 111 -11.07 5.85 4.83
N SER A 112 -11.57 5.24 5.90
CA SER A 112 -12.52 5.89 6.81
C SER A 112 -11.75 6.86 7.72
N ALA A 113 -11.34 8.01 7.17
CA ALA A 113 -10.50 8.97 7.88
C ALA A 113 -11.23 9.57 9.10
N TYR A 114 -10.55 9.61 10.25
CA TYR A 114 -11.07 10.17 11.51
C TYR A 114 -10.72 11.66 11.68
N LEU A 115 -10.02 12.26 10.71
CA LEU A 115 -9.65 13.67 10.65
C LEU A 115 -9.85 14.19 9.23
N ASP A 116 -10.34 15.43 9.13
CA ASP A 116 -10.36 16.20 7.88
C ASP A 116 -9.26 17.27 7.95
N PHE A 117 -8.64 17.57 6.82
CA PHE A 117 -7.59 18.58 6.72
C PHE A 117 -8.16 19.88 6.16
N ALA A 118 -7.87 21.01 6.81
CA ALA A 118 -8.28 22.32 6.30
C ALA A 118 -7.62 22.64 4.95
N GLU A 119 -6.39 22.15 4.74
CA GLU A 119 -5.68 22.25 3.48
C GLU A 119 -6.06 21.06 2.58
N ARG A 120 -6.85 21.33 1.53
CA ARG A 120 -7.19 20.35 0.50
C ARG A 120 -7.40 21.04 -0.84
N ASP A 121 -6.79 20.48 -1.88
CA ASP A 121 -6.99 20.90 -3.27
C ASP A 121 -8.12 20.11 -3.94
N PHE A 122 -8.44 18.92 -3.39
CA PHE A 122 -9.41 17.98 -3.93
C PHE A 122 -10.36 17.51 -2.82
N SER A 123 -11.61 17.19 -3.19
CA SER A 123 -12.42 16.26 -2.40
C SER A 123 -11.85 14.84 -2.48
N GLU A 124 -12.27 13.95 -1.58
CA GLU A 124 -11.84 12.54 -1.63
C GLU A 124 -12.12 11.88 -2.99
N PRO A 125 -13.35 11.94 -3.57
CA PRO A 125 -13.60 11.30 -4.85
C PRO A 125 -12.79 11.91 -5.99
N GLU A 126 -12.58 13.23 -6.00
CA GLU A 126 -11.74 13.90 -7.00
C GLU A 126 -10.29 13.42 -6.89
N PHE A 127 -9.74 13.29 -5.68
CA PHE A 127 -8.38 12.81 -5.47
C PHE A 127 -8.17 11.41 -6.05
N PHE A 128 -9.10 10.48 -5.81
CA PHE A 128 -9.01 9.12 -6.35
C PHE A 128 -9.28 9.05 -7.86
N ALA A 129 -10.12 9.94 -8.39
CA ALA A 129 -10.33 10.04 -9.83
C ALA A 129 -9.08 10.54 -10.56
N GLU A 130 -8.33 11.48 -9.98
CA GLU A 130 -7.07 11.98 -10.54
C GLU A 130 -5.91 10.99 -10.38
N LEU A 131 -5.96 10.09 -9.38
CA LEU A 131 -4.95 9.06 -9.17
C LEU A 131 -5.07 7.87 -10.14
N ALA A 132 -6.26 7.60 -10.67
CA ALA A 132 -6.59 6.43 -11.50
C ALA A 132 -6.05 6.52 -12.93
#